data_AF-A0A084EU73-F1
#
_entry.id   AF-A0A084EU73-F1
#
_cell.length_a   1.000
_cell.length_b   1.000
_cell.length_c   1.000
_cell.angle_alpha   90.00
_cell.angle_beta   90.00
_cell.angle_gamma   90.00
#
_symmetry.space_group_name_H-M   'P 1'
#
loop_
_entity.id
_entity.type
_entity.pdbx_description
1 polymer ?
#
loop_
_entity_poly.entity_id
_entity_poly.type
_entity_poly.pdbx_seq_one_letter_code
_entity_poly.pdbx_strand_id
1 'polypeptide(L)'
;MGKRVAMTVMMLGLWSCNAKVSDQAPTENTSAPVDNATIDGTVNMVENAAAGAENVSNSVSSDTWCAAARATLSAAECRSLAEQRDSLEQGVAAFNPPRTMMRGEATRVVLAIGAEADRAETVHAAGGTPSGAQVAPVRIGRYMRASLSGSAFTIAAIGEPGRDLGMSSSEQWEWDVTPTREGDQTLQVRVESFAQDAQGRATRLKLYQSPPIAVSVTITDRQKRSEAIGDLKGDLDDTAGLFQSLRGWLLALAGVIVAASLVVWRMRGFGKKPDDDKNNPSGS
;
A
#
# COMPACT_ATOMS: atom_id res chain seq x y z
N MET A 1 -27.30 20.13 21.19
CA MET A 1 -26.19 19.97 22.16
C MET A 1 -25.52 18.62 21.92
N GLY A 2 -24.49 18.58 21.07
CA GLY A 2 -23.80 17.34 20.69
C GLY A 2 -22.47 17.19 21.42
N LYS A 3 -22.32 16.12 22.22
CA LYS A 3 -21.09 15.77 22.92
C LYS A 3 -20.09 15.17 21.92
N ARG A 4 -18.94 15.83 21.75
CA ARG A 4 -17.76 15.26 21.08
C ARG A 4 -16.94 14.51 22.12
N VAL A 5 -16.72 13.22 21.90
CA VAL A 5 -15.79 12.40 22.70
C VAL A 5 -14.44 12.42 21.99
N ALA A 6 -13.44 13.01 22.63
CA ALA A 6 -12.05 12.98 22.20
C ALA A 6 -11.40 11.70 22.73
N MET A 7 -10.82 10.91 21.85
CA MET A 7 -10.11 9.68 22.20
C MET A 7 -8.60 9.96 22.08
N THR A 8 -7.97 10.17 23.23
CA THR A 8 -6.53 10.35 23.38
C THR A 8 -5.86 8.98 23.33
N VAL A 9 -5.04 8.72 22.31
CA VAL A 9 -4.20 7.52 22.22
C VAL A 9 -2.81 7.87 22.77
N MET A 10 -2.47 7.25 23.90
CA MET A 10 -1.18 7.35 24.57
C MET A 10 -0.29 6.21 24.04
N MET A 11 0.72 6.51 23.23
CA MET A 11 1.72 5.54 22.80
C MET A 11 2.98 5.69 23.66
N LEU A 12 3.15 4.77 24.60
CA LEU A 12 4.40 4.50 25.31
C LEU A 12 4.94 3.18 24.76
N GLY A 13 6.05 3.25 24.03
CA GLY A 13 6.73 2.10 23.44
C GLY A 13 8.24 2.28 23.51
N LEU A 14 8.81 1.78 24.61
CA LEU A 14 10.24 1.67 24.89
C LEU A 14 10.96 0.85 23.81
N TRP A 15 12.01 1.39 23.20
CA TRP A 15 13.02 0.61 22.47
C TRP A 15 14.39 0.86 23.11
N SER A 16 14.86 -0.16 23.85
CA SER A 16 16.26 -0.36 24.20
C SER A 16 16.92 -1.16 23.09
N CYS A 17 18.05 -0.68 22.55
CA CYS A 17 19.02 -1.54 21.87
C CYS A 17 20.45 -1.18 22.29
N ASN A 18 21.11 -2.18 22.89
CA ASN A 18 22.55 -2.26 23.15
C ASN A 18 23.33 -2.23 21.82
N ALA A 19 24.28 -1.31 21.69
CA ALA A 19 25.31 -1.38 20.66
C ALA A 19 26.52 -2.14 21.22
N LYS A 20 26.76 -3.36 20.69
CA LYS A 20 28.00 -4.11 20.92
C LYS A 20 28.99 -3.66 19.85
N VAL A 21 29.93 -2.82 20.25
CA VAL A 21 31.09 -2.39 19.45
C VAL A 21 31.91 -3.63 19.13
N SER A 22 32.09 -3.90 17.83
CA SER A 22 32.99 -4.94 17.32
C SER A 22 34.21 -4.23 16.75
N ASP A 23 35.36 -4.50 17.36
CA ASP A 23 36.67 -4.07 16.89
C ASP A 23 36.96 -4.71 15.52
N GLN A 24 37.24 -3.88 14.52
CA GLN A 24 37.86 -4.30 13.26
C GLN A 24 39.13 -3.48 13.04
N ALA A 25 40.21 -4.22 12.80
CA ALA A 25 41.58 -3.72 12.66
C ALA A 25 41.77 -2.79 11.45
N PRO A 26 42.70 -1.83 11.53
CA PRO A 26 43.00 -0.92 10.43
C PRO A 26 43.81 -1.62 9.33
N THR A 27 43.32 -1.57 8.09
CA THR A 27 44.12 -1.87 6.90
C THR A 27 44.90 -0.61 6.49
N GLU A 28 46.22 -0.76 6.40
CA GLU A 28 47.16 0.22 5.86
C GLU A 28 46.76 0.64 4.44
N ASN A 29 46.45 1.93 4.26
CA ASN A 29 46.40 2.56 2.94
C ASN A 29 47.75 3.23 2.67
N THR A 30 48.48 2.67 1.71
CA THR A 30 49.68 3.23 1.10
C THR A 30 49.32 4.49 0.32
N SER A 31 49.68 5.64 0.87
CA SER A 31 49.62 6.94 0.19
C SER A 31 50.78 7.07 -0.80
N ALA A 32 50.47 7.20 -2.09
CA ALA A 32 51.41 7.68 -3.10
C ALA A 32 51.49 9.23 -3.04
N PRO A 33 52.66 9.84 -3.27
CA PRO A 33 52.81 11.29 -3.30
C PRO A 33 52.22 11.84 -4.62
N VAL A 34 51.29 12.78 -4.50
CA VAL A 34 50.83 13.61 -5.61
C VAL A 34 51.68 14.88 -5.63
N ASP A 35 52.47 15.03 -6.68
CA ASP A 35 53.24 16.24 -6.97
C ASP A 35 52.29 17.41 -7.25
N ASN A 36 52.25 18.36 -6.32
CA ASN A 36 51.49 19.59 -6.42
C ASN A 36 52.31 20.59 -7.26
N ALA A 37 52.07 20.63 -8.57
CA ALA A 37 52.66 21.62 -9.45
C ALA A 37 52.00 22.99 -9.22
N THR A 38 52.72 23.85 -8.50
CA THR A 38 52.50 25.29 -8.38
C THR A 38 52.45 25.93 -9.77
N ILE A 39 51.28 26.41 -10.19
CA ILE A 39 51.18 27.40 -11.27
C ILE A 39 51.01 28.78 -10.60
N ASP A 40 52.15 29.47 -10.52
CA ASP A 40 52.24 30.89 -10.24
C ASP A 40 51.74 31.65 -11.49
N GLY A 41 50.74 32.50 -11.28
CA GLY A 41 49.97 33.17 -12.33
C GLY A 41 49.45 34.51 -11.84
N THR A 42 50.38 35.35 -11.42
CA THR A 42 50.17 36.74 -11.00
C THR A 42 49.80 37.61 -12.20
N VAL A 43 48.54 38.02 -12.40
CA VAL A 43 48.22 39.22 -13.23
C VAL A 43 46.89 39.91 -12.85
N ASN A 44 47.06 41.16 -12.39
CA ASN A 44 46.19 42.35 -12.50
C ASN A 44 44.83 42.44 -11.77
N MET A 45 44.90 43.04 -10.59
CA MET A 45 43.90 44.01 -10.14
C MET A 45 43.93 45.25 -11.04
N VAL A 46 42.85 45.47 -11.81
CA VAL A 46 42.50 46.80 -12.29
C VAL A 46 41.12 47.14 -11.73
N GLU A 47 41.17 48.01 -10.74
CA GLU A 47 40.08 48.84 -10.26
C GLU A 47 39.39 49.54 -11.44
N ASN A 48 38.11 49.27 -11.65
CA ASN A 48 37.27 50.13 -12.47
C ASN A 48 35.91 50.29 -11.80
N ALA A 49 35.87 51.22 -10.85
CA ALA A 49 34.65 51.76 -10.27
C ALA A 49 34.16 52.90 -11.15
N ALA A 50 32.99 52.75 -11.79
CA ALA A 50 32.08 53.86 -12.06
C ALA A 50 30.72 53.37 -12.60
N ALA A 51 29.68 53.79 -11.88
CA ALA A 51 28.42 54.31 -12.40
C ALA A 51 27.50 53.37 -13.21
N GLY A 52 26.49 52.87 -12.51
CA GLY A 52 25.12 53.32 -12.75
C GLY A 52 24.58 53.15 -14.17
N ALA A 53 24.07 51.96 -14.46
CA ALA A 53 22.90 51.82 -15.30
C ALA A 53 22.01 50.76 -14.66
N GLU A 54 20.92 51.23 -14.05
CA GLU A 54 19.77 50.42 -13.66
C GLU A 54 19.23 49.74 -14.91
N ASN A 55 19.84 48.61 -15.27
CA ASN A 55 19.37 47.80 -16.37
C ASN A 55 18.18 47.00 -15.83
N VAL A 56 17.06 47.70 -15.66
CA VAL A 56 15.71 47.15 -15.51
C VAL A 56 15.45 46.40 -16.80
N SER A 57 16.02 45.19 -16.85
CA SER A 57 15.73 44.17 -17.81
C SER A 57 14.33 43.71 -17.46
N ASN A 58 13.34 44.51 -17.85
CA ASN A 58 12.00 44.06 -18.17
C ASN A 58 12.12 43.12 -19.37
N SER A 59 12.82 41.98 -19.17
CA SER A 59 12.63 40.80 -19.99
C SER A 59 11.23 40.34 -19.64
N VAL A 60 10.25 40.91 -20.32
CA VAL A 60 8.95 40.27 -20.52
C VAL A 60 9.33 38.93 -21.12
N SER A 61 9.49 37.90 -20.27
CA SER A 61 9.75 36.55 -20.72
C SER A 61 8.49 36.18 -21.49
N SER A 62 8.56 36.32 -22.80
CA SER A 62 7.46 35.89 -23.65
C SER A 62 7.37 34.40 -23.47
N ASP A 63 6.42 33.96 -22.65
CA ASP A 63 6.15 32.54 -22.47
C ASP A 63 5.80 31.96 -23.84
N THR A 64 6.51 30.90 -24.20
CA THR A 64 6.34 30.21 -25.48
C THR A 64 5.74 28.83 -25.23
N TRP A 65 4.98 28.32 -26.19
CA TRP A 65 4.47 26.95 -26.11
C TRP A 65 5.63 25.95 -26.17
N CYS A 66 5.77 25.15 -25.12
CA CYS A 66 6.78 24.10 -25.04
C CYS A 66 6.17 22.73 -25.34
N ALA A 67 6.52 22.14 -26.49
CA ALA A 67 6.02 20.82 -26.89
C ALA A 67 6.46 19.69 -25.93
N ALA A 68 7.62 19.82 -25.28
CA ALA A 68 8.14 18.82 -24.34
C ALA A 68 7.29 18.73 -23.07
N ALA A 69 6.86 19.86 -22.52
CA ALA A 69 5.98 19.93 -21.34
C ALA A 69 4.48 19.92 -21.69
N ARG A 70 4.13 20.25 -22.94
CA ARG A 70 2.76 20.61 -23.35
C ARG A 70 2.19 21.75 -22.50
N ALA A 71 3.01 22.76 -22.25
CA ALA A 71 2.68 23.93 -21.43
C ALA A 71 3.39 25.19 -21.97
N THR A 72 2.89 26.37 -21.62
CA THR A 72 3.58 27.65 -21.86
C THR A 72 4.65 27.86 -20.80
N LEU A 73 5.90 28.00 -21.23
CA LEU A 73 7.08 28.16 -20.37
C LEU A 73 8.00 29.22 -20.97
N SER A 74 8.95 29.71 -20.17
CA SER A 74 10.02 30.54 -20.72
C SER A 74 10.85 29.75 -21.75
N ALA A 75 11.43 30.45 -22.72
CA ALA A 75 12.25 29.82 -23.75
C ALA A 75 13.45 29.03 -23.17
N ALA A 76 13.98 29.48 -22.02
CA ALA A 76 15.08 28.80 -21.33
C ALA A 76 14.64 27.48 -20.68
N GLU A 77 13.52 27.47 -19.94
CA GLU A 77 12.96 26.26 -19.35
C GLU A 77 12.59 25.24 -20.43
N CYS A 78 11.99 25.69 -21.53
CA CYS A 78 11.63 24.78 -22.62
C CYS A 78 12.86 24.12 -23.26
N ARG A 79 13.96 24.88 -23.43
CA ARG A 79 15.22 24.34 -23.94
C ARG A 79 15.79 23.29 -22.99
N SER A 80 15.84 23.57 -21.69
CA SER A 80 16.32 22.60 -20.69
C SER A 80 15.49 21.31 -20.66
N LEU A 81 14.16 21.41 -20.77
CA LEU A 81 13.29 20.24 -20.84
C LEU A 81 13.49 19.44 -22.13
N ALA A 82 13.71 20.11 -23.26
CA ALA A 82 14.02 19.45 -24.52
C ALA A 82 15.36 18.71 -24.44
N GLU A 83 16.40 19.31 -23.87
CA GLU A 83 17.70 18.67 -23.63
C GLU A 83 17.57 17.43 -22.73
N GLN A 84 16.85 17.52 -21.61
CA GLN A 84 16.61 16.37 -20.72
C GLN A 84 15.80 15.24 -21.39
N ARG A 85 14.87 15.59 -22.29
CA ARG A 85 14.12 14.60 -23.08
C ARG A 85 15.00 13.92 -24.12
N ASP A 86 15.87 14.69 -24.76
CA ASP A 86 16.72 14.19 -25.84
C ASP A 86 17.92 13.39 -25.28
N SER A 87 18.28 13.60 -24.01
CA SER A 87 19.23 12.77 -23.25
C SER A 87 18.65 11.46 -22.71
N LEU A 88 17.41 11.10 -23.03
CA LEU A 88 16.82 9.83 -22.58
C LEU A 88 17.45 8.64 -23.31
N GLU A 89 18.08 7.76 -22.55
CA GLU A 89 18.74 6.56 -23.05
C GLU A 89 17.73 5.43 -23.35
N GLN A 90 18.13 4.53 -24.25
CA GLN A 90 17.36 3.31 -24.52
C GLN A 90 17.68 2.27 -23.46
N GLY A 91 16.65 1.71 -22.84
CA GLY A 91 16.82 0.65 -21.85
C GLY A 91 15.69 -0.37 -21.88
N VAL A 92 15.77 -1.31 -20.95
CA VAL A 92 14.77 -2.35 -20.74
C VAL A 92 14.24 -2.28 -19.33
N ALA A 93 12.94 -2.55 -19.19
CA ALA A 93 12.30 -2.83 -17.91
C ALA A 93 11.93 -4.31 -17.89
N ALA A 94 12.34 -5.02 -16.84
CA ALA A 94 11.99 -6.40 -16.57
C ALA A 94 11.14 -6.48 -15.30
N PHE A 95 9.99 -7.14 -15.41
CA PHE A 95 9.00 -7.26 -14.33
C PHE A 95 8.55 -8.71 -14.22
N ASN A 96 8.78 -9.35 -13.07
CA ASN A 96 8.44 -10.76 -12.87
C ASN A 96 7.59 -10.98 -11.60
N PRO A 97 6.31 -10.59 -11.61
CA PRO A 97 5.43 -10.89 -10.49
C PRO A 97 5.10 -12.39 -10.43
N PRO A 98 4.89 -12.96 -9.23
CA PRO A 98 4.41 -14.34 -9.08
C PRO A 98 3.10 -14.58 -9.84
N ARG A 99 2.97 -15.74 -10.48
CA ARG A 99 1.73 -16.16 -11.17
C ARG A 99 0.67 -16.69 -10.20
N THR A 100 1.10 -17.09 -9.01
CA THR A 100 0.26 -17.63 -7.95
C THR A 100 0.63 -16.99 -6.63
N MET A 101 -0.36 -16.63 -5.82
CA MET A 101 -0.15 -16.08 -4.48
C MET A 101 -1.15 -16.69 -3.49
N MET A 102 -0.85 -16.58 -2.19
CA MET A 102 -1.75 -16.98 -1.12
C MET A 102 -2.38 -15.75 -0.47
N ARG A 103 -3.70 -15.75 -0.27
CA ARG A 103 -4.40 -14.61 0.34
C ARG A 103 -3.88 -14.33 1.75
N GLY A 104 -3.54 -13.07 1.99
CA GLY A 104 -3.01 -12.60 3.27
C GLY A 104 -1.51 -12.86 3.46
N GLU A 105 -0.83 -13.54 2.53
CA GLU A 105 0.62 -13.70 2.55
C GLU A 105 1.29 -12.64 1.69
N ALA A 106 2.23 -11.89 2.27
CA ALA A 106 3.00 -10.89 1.55
C ALA A 106 4.06 -11.57 0.68
N THR A 107 4.19 -11.16 -0.57
CA THR A 107 5.28 -11.59 -1.46
C THR A 107 6.01 -10.40 -2.02
N ARG A 108 7.33 -10.50 -2.10
CA ARG A 108 8.19 -9.51 -2.73
C ARG A 108 8.02 -9.54 -4.24
N VAL A 109 7.71 -8.40 -4.83
CA VAL A 109 7.66 -8.19 -6.27
C VAL A 109 8.73 -7.17 -6.66
N VAL A 110 9.49 -7.47 -7.71
CA VAL A 110 10.62 -6.65 -8.16
C VAL A 110 10.41 -6.19 -9.61
N LEU A 111 10.71 -4.93 -9.86
CA LEU A 111 10.91 -4.35 -11.17
C LEU A 111 12.39 -3.95 -11.27
N ALA A 112 13.09 -4.45 -12.28
CA ALA A 112 14.43 -4.00 -12.63
C ALA A 112 14.39 -3.19 -13.93
N ILE A 113 15.14 -2.10 -13.97
CA ILE A 113 15.36 -1.29 -15.16
C ILE A 113 16.86 -1.19 -15.38
N GLY A 114 17.32 -1.32 -16.62
CA GLY A 114 18.73 -1.27 -16.99
C GLY A 114 18.93 -0.86 -18.44
N ALA A 115 20.18 -0.52 -18.81
CA ALA A 115 20.53 -0.23 -20.20
C ALA A 115 20.22 -1.43 -21.11
N GLU A 116 19.95 -1.17 -22.39
CA GLU A 116 19.65 -2.22 -23.37
C GLU A 116 20.81 -3.21 -23.53
N ALA A 117 22.06 -2.74 -23.38
CA ALA A 117 23.26 -3.58 -23.39
C ALA A 117 23.28 -4.61 -22.24
N ASP A 118 22.66 -4.29 -21.11
CA ASP A 118 22.65 -5.09 -19.88
C ASP A 118 21.31 -5.83 -19.71
N ARG A 119 20.62 -6.11 -20.83
CA ARG A 119 19.28 -6.72 -20.83
C ARG A 119 19.23 -8.02 -20.04
N ALA A 120 20.21 -8.90 -20.19
CA ALA A 120 20.23 -10.20 -19.51
C ALA A 120 20.36 -10.04 -17.98
N GLU A 121 21.23 -9.13 -17.54
CA GLU A 121 21.40 -8.81 -16.12
C GLU A 121 20.15 -8.16 -15.55
N THR A 122 19.52 -7.25 -16.29
CA THR A 122 18.25 -6.62 -15.89
C THR A 122 17.15 -7.64 -15.70
N VAL A 123 17.03 -8.62 -16.60
CA VAL A 123 16.05 -9.72 -16.46
C VAL A 123 16.34 -10.59 -15.23
N HIS A 124 17.62 -10.86 -14.96
CA HIS A 124 18.02 -11.61 -13.77
C HIS A 124 17.69 -10.84 -12.47
N ALA A 125 17.95 -9.54 -12.45
CA ALA A 125 17.69 -8.66 -11.32
C ALA A 125 16.18 -8.54 -10.98
N ALA A 126 15.29 -8.67 -11.96
CA ALA A 126 13.84 -8.71 -11.72
C ALA A 126 13.37 -9.98 -10.97
N GLY A 127 14.27 -10.94 -10.73
CA GLY A 127 13.99 -12.20 -10.06
C GLY A 127 13.30 -13.22 -10.95
N GLY A 128 13.39 -14.50 -10.56
CA GLY A 128 12.72 -15.63 -11.20
C GLY A 128 13.40 -16.16 -12.48
N THR A 129 12.69 -17.03 -13.21
CA THR A 129 13.20 -17.61 -14.46
C THR A 129 13.01 -16.62 -15.63
N PRO A 130 13.96 -16.54 -16.58
CA PRO A 130 13.88 -15.61 -17.71
C PRO A 130 12.60 -15.73 -18.55
N SER A 131 11.97 -16.91 -18.60
CA SER A 131 10.71 -17.14 -19.33
C SER A 131 9.47 -16.57 -18.63
N GLY A 132 9.56 -16.28 -17.33
CA GLY A 132 8.45 -15.71 -16.54
C GLY A 132 8.41 -14.19 -16.56
N ALA A 133 9.55 -13.54 -16.79
CA ALA A 133 9.68 -12.09 -16.75
C ALA A 133 9.04 -11.43 -17.98
N GLN A 134 8.25 -10.38 -17.74
CA GLN A 134 7.82 -9.47 -18.79
C GLN A 134 8.91 -8.44 -19.05
N VAL A 135 9.43 -8.39 -20.28
CA VAL A 135 10.47 -7.45 -20.69
C VAL A 135 9.90 -6.47 -21.69
N ALA A 136 10.14 -5.18 -21.49
CA ALA A 136 9.69 -4.14 -22.40
C ALA A 136 10.76 -3.04 -22.58
N PRO A 137 10.83 -2.43 -23.77
CA PRO A 137 11.70 -1.28 -23.98
C PRO A 137 11.18 -0.06 -23.21
N VAL A 138 12.08 0.68 -22.57
CA VAL A 138 11.78 1.91 -21.85
C VAL A 138 12.79 3.01 -22.20
N ARG A 139 12.47 4.24 -21.83
CA ARG A 139 13.37 5.39 -21.96
C ARG A 139 13.85 5.80 -20.58
N ILE A 140 15.13 5.54 -20.31
CA ILE A 140 15.77 5.81 -19.03
C ILE A 140 16.20 7.26 -19.01
N GLY A 141 15.85 7.96 -17.95
CA GLY A 141 16.28 9.33 -17.71
C GLY A 141 16.91 9.45 -16.34
N ARG A 142 17.51 10.60 -16.06
CA ARG A 142 18.12 10.87 -14.75
C ARG A 142 17.14 10.67 -13.60
N TYR A 143 15.90 11.12 -13.74
CA TYR A 143 14.88 10.92 -12.71
C TYR A 143 13.82 9.94 -13.20
N MET A 144 13.59 8.89 -12.41
CA MET A 144 12.61 7.85 -12.70
C MET A 144 11.72 7.57 -11.51
N ARG A 145 10.49 7.18 -11.79
CA ARG A 145 9.51 6.74 -10.79
C ARG A 145 8.87 5.44 -11.27
N ALA A 146 8.70 4.49 -10.35
CA ALA A 146 7.88 3.32 -10.60
C ALA A 146 6.75 3.22 -9.58
N SER A 147 5.63 2.67 -10.03
CA SER A 147 4.49 2.35 -9.17
C SER A 147 3.86 1.04 -9.61
N LEU A 148 3.39 0.27 -8.62
CA LEU A 148 2.69 -0.98 -8.82
C LEU A 148 1.23 -0.82 -8.40
N SER A 149 0.30 -1.38 -9.17
CA SER A 149 -1.13 -1.28 -8.92
C SER A 149 -1.87 -2.59 -9.18
N GLY A 150 -2.96 -2.81 -8.46
CA GLY A 150 -3.88 -3.95 -8.64
C GLY A 150 -5.09 -3.84 -7.70
N SER A 151 -6.24 -4.38 -8.12
CA SER A 151 -7.55 -4.15 -7.47
C SER A 151 -7.81 -4.95 -6.19
N ALA A 152 -7.02 -5.99 -5.93
CA ALA A 152 -7.22 -6.90 -4.80
C ALA A 152 -5.91 -7.16 -4.05
N PHE A 153 -5.09 -6.11 -3.93
CA PHE A 153 -3.79 -6.18 -3.28
C PHE A 153 -3.58 -4.99 -2.36
N THR A 154 -3.00 -5.25 -1.20
CA THR A 154 -2.31 -4.23 -0.41
C THR A 154 -0.86 -4.19 -0.90
N ILE A 155 -0.40 -3.04 -1.37
CA ILE A 155 0.92 -2.88 -1.99
C ILE A 155 1.71 -1.86 -1.15
N ALA A 156 2.83 -2.30 -0.59
CA ALA A 156 3.75 -1.44 0.16
C ALA A 156 5.06 -1.30 -0.62
N ALA A 157 5.40 -0.07 -1.03
CA ALA A 157 6.69 0.19 -1.67
C ALA A 157 7.83 0.12 -0.65
N ILE A 158 8.98 -0.39 -1.10
CA ILE A 158 10.19 -0.46 -0.29
C ILE A 158 11.20 0.54 -0.84
N GLY A 159 11.53 1.51 0.01
CA GLY A 159 12.31 2.67 -0.38
C GLY A 159 11.50 3.71 -1.15
N GLU A 160 12.20 4.68 -1.72
CA GLU A 160 11.59 5.80 -2.42
C GLU A 160 11.09 5.38 -3.82
N PRO A 161 9.81 5.63 -4.16
CA PRO A 161 9.27 5.32 -5.49
C PRO A 161 9.92 6.13 -6.61
N GLY A 162 10.41 7.35 -6.31
CA GLY A 162 11.15 8.21 -7.23
C GLY A 162 12.64 8.23 -6.91
N ARG A 163 13.50 8.06 -7.91
CA ARG A 163 14.96 7.98 -7.76
C ARG A 163 15.69 8.87 -8.76
N ASP A 164 16.80 9.46 -8.32
CA ASP A 164 17.82 10.08 -9.19
C ASP A 164 18.85 9.00 -9.51
N LEU A 165 18.82 8.51 -10.74
CA LEU A 165 19.73 7.48 -11.23
C LEU A 165 21.13 8.06 -11.54
N GLY A 166 21.24 9.39 -11.67
CA GLY A 166 22.50 10.06 -11.98
C GLY A 166 23.15 9.50 -13.25
N MET A 167 24.34 8.91 -13.09
CA MET A 167 25.08 8.21 -14.15
C MET A 167 24.81 6.70 -14.19
N SER A 168 24.11 6.14 -13.21
CA SER A 168 23.67 4.74 -13.26
C SER A 168 22.51 4.62 -14.24
N SER A 169 22.59 3.65 -15.12
CA SER A 169 21.47 3.28 -16.01
C SER A 169 20.65 2.13 -15.44
N SER A 170 21.00 1.60 -14.25
CA SER A 170 20.38 0.43 -13.64
C SER A 170 19.83 0.70 -12.25
N GLU A 171 18.61 0.22 -11.99
CA GLU A 171 17.92 0.40 -10.71
C GLU A 171 16.80 -0.63 -10.49
N GLN A 172 16.49 -0.90 -9.22
CA GLN A 172 15.41 -1.81 -8.81
C GLN A 172 14.36 -1.11 -7.94
N TRP A 173 13.09 -1.42 -8.21
CA TRP A 173 11.95 -1.06 -7.38
C TRP A 173 11.33 -2.33 -6.81
N GLU A 174 11.05 -2.27 -5.52
CA GLU A 174 10.57 -3.42 -4.76
C GLU A 174 9.28 -3.06 -4.03
N TRP A 175 8.36 -4.03 -4.01
CA TRP A 175 7.10 -3.92 -3.28
C TRP A 175 6.83 -5.20 -2.50
N ASP A 176 6.32 -5.06 -1.28
CA ASP A 176 5.62 -6.15 -0.59
C ASP A 176 4.15 -6.11 -1.00
N VAL A 177 3.68 -7.21 -1.60
CA VAL A 177 2.34 -7.33 -2.17
C VAL A 177 1.57 -8.40 -1.41
N THR A 178 0.47 -8.02 -0.78
CA THR A 178 -0.41 -8.93 -0.02
C THR A 178 -1.78 -9.02 -0.70
N PRO A 179 -2.19 -10.18 -1.23
CA PRO A 179 -3.50 -10.34 -1.84
C PRO A 179 -4.62 -10.30 -0.80
N THR A 180 -5.69 -9.58 -1.09
CA THR A 180 -6.83 -9.39 -0.20
C THR A 180 -8.07 -10.19 -0.62
N ARG A 181 -8.15 -10.63 -1.89
CA ARG A 181 -9.26 -11.41 -2.44
C ARG A 181 -8.74 -12.62 -3.21
N GLU A 182 -9.47 -13.73 -3.11
CA GLU A 182 -9.20 -14.94 -3.90
C GLU A 182 -9.58 -14.78 -5.39
N GLY A 183 -9.18 -15.76 -6.19
CA GLY A 183 -9.48 -15.84 -7.63
C GLY A 183 -8.42 -15.14 -8.49
N ASP A 184 -8.74 -14.97 -9.77
CA ASP A 184 -7.84 -14.33 -10.72
C ASP A 184 -7.85 -12.81 -10.55
N GLN A 185 -6.69 -12.26 -10.23
CA GLN A 185 -6.46 -10.84 -10.03
C GLN A 185 -5.39 -10.34 -11.00
N THR A 186 -5.25 -9.02 -11.14
CA THR A 186 -4.25 -8.44 -12.05
C THR A 186 -3.32 -7.46 -11.36
N LEU A 187 -2.03 -7.54 -11.69
CA LEU A 187 -1.02 -6.54 -11.36
C LEU A 187 -0.59 -5.77 -12.60
N GLN A 188 -0.30 -4.49 -12.45
CA GLN A 188 0.24 -3.61 -13.49
C GLN A 188 1.31 -2.71 -12.91
N VAL A 189 2.43 -2.62 -13.61
CA VAL A 189 3.51 -1.69 -13.28
C VAL A 189 3.46 -0.48 -14.21
N ARG A 190 3.72 0.70 -13.64
CA ARG A 190 3.84 1.96 -14.35
C ARG A 190 5.22 2.55 -14.06
N VAL A 191 5.92 2.93 -15.12
CA VAL A 191 7.25 3.55 -15.08
C VAL A 191 7.17 4.91 -15.75
N GLU A 192 7.66 5.94 -15.07
CA GLU A 192 7.71 7.30 -15.56
C GLU A 192 9.15 7.81 -15.53
N SER A 193 9.63 8.39 -16.62
CA SER A 193 10.81 9.25 -16.60
C SER A 193 10.36 10.70 -16.61
N PHE A 194 11.01 11.52 -15.79
CA PHE A 194 10.66 12.92 -15.63
C PHE A 194 11.91 13.80 -15.63
N ALA A 195 11.74 15.03 -16.07
CA ALA A 195 12.68 16.11 -15.87
C ALA A 195 12.39 16.78 -14.54
N GLN A 196 13.41 17.34 -13.89
CA GLN A 196 13.24 18.30 -12.82
C GLN A 196 13.80 19.66 -13.27
N ASP A 197 13.12 20.74 -12.92
CA ASP A 197 13.64 22.09 -13.07
C ASP A 197 14.47 22.53 -11.85
N ALA A 198 15.00 23.75 -11.89
CA ALA A 198 15.81 24.31 -10.80
C ALA A 198 15.03 24.47 -9.48
N GLN A 199 13.70 24.42 -9.53
CA GLN A 199 12.80 24.51 -8.38
C GLN A 199 12.33 23.12 -7.90
N GLY A 200 12.84 22.03 -8.51
CA GLY A 200 12.47 20.66 -8.19
C GLY A 200 11.08 20.24 -8.71
N ARG A 201 10.46 21.02 -9.61
CA ARG A 201 9.18 20.62 -10.21
C ARG A 201 9.41 19.52 -11.23
N ALA A 202 8.71 18.40 -11.05
CA ALA A 202 8.79 17.25 -11.93
C ALA A 202 7.87 17.40 -13.16
N THR A 203 8.44 17.31 -14.36
CA THR A 203 7.69 17.26 -15.63
C THR A 203 7.88 15.90 -16.28
N ARG A 204 6.79 15.16 -16.48
CA ARG A 204 6.85 13.81 -17.09
C ARG A 204 7.28 13.88 -18.55
N LEU A 205 8.31 13.12 -18.90
CA LEU A 205 8.87 13.03 -20.26
C LEU A 205 8.37 11.80 -21.00
N LYS A 206 8.42 10.63 -20.35
CA LYS A 206 7.89 9.37 -20.90
C LYS A 206 7.15 8.58 -19.83
N LEU A 207 6.21 7.77 -20.32
CA LEU A 207 5.37 6.88 -19.54
C LEU A 207 5.38 5.52 -20.22
N TYR A 208 5.71 4.48 -19.47
CA TYR A 208 5.48 3.09 -19.83
C TYR A 208 4.49 2.48 -18.83
N GLN A 209 3.55 1.70 -19.35
CA GLN A 209 2.61 0.94 -18.54
C GLN A 209 2.58 -0.49 -19.07
N SER A 210 2.79 -1.47 -18.18
CA SER A 210 2.72 -2.86 -18.58
C SER A 210 1.28 -3.27 -18.91
N PRO A 211 1.09 -4.24 -19.81
CA PRO A 211 -0.11 -5.05 -19.84
C PRO A 211 -0.49 -5.59 -18.44
N PRO A 212 -1.78 -5.80 -18.16
CA PRO A 212 -2.22 -6.50 -16.96
C PRO A 212 -1.63 -7.91 -16.91
N ILE A 213 -0.99 -8.25 -15.78
CA ILE A 213 -0.51 -9.61 -15.51
C ILE A 213 -1.51 -10.30 -14.60
N ALA A 214 -2.04 -11.44 -15.06
CA ALA A 214 -2.89 -12.31 -14.26
C ALA A 214 -2.08 -13.00 -13.14
N VAL A 215 -2.66 -13.01 -11.94
CA VAL A 215 -2.15 -13.64 -10.73
C VAL A 215 -3.31 -14.43 -10.11
N SER A 216 -3.13 -15.74 -9.97
CA SER A 216 -4.13 -16.61 -9.33
C SER A 216 -3.93 -16.59 -7.82
N VAL A 217 -4.93 -16.11 -7.08
CA VAL A 217 -4.88 -16.02 -5.62
C VAL A 217 -5.66 -17.18 -5.01
N THR A 218 -4.96 -17.99 -4.21
CA THR A 218 -5.51 -19.14 -3.50
C THR A 218 -5.67 -18.86 -2.01
N ILE A 219 -6.54 -19.64 -1.38
CA ILE A 219 -6.79 -19.58 0.07
C ILE A 219 -6.51 -20.96 0.67
N THR A 220 -6.02 -20.98 1.90
CA THR A 220 -5.77 -22.25 2.60
C THR A 220 -7.09 -22.91 3.02
N ASP A 221 -7.08 -24.24 3.16
CA ASP A 221 -8.24 -24.97 3.69
C ASP A 221 -8.67 -24.48 5.08
N ARG A 222 -7.71 -23.99 5.88
CA ARG A 222 -7.98 -23.39 7.18
C ARG A 222 -8.77 -22.08 7.05
N GLN A 223 -8.38 -21.22 6.11
CA GLN A 223 -9.11 -19.98 5.83
C GLN A 223 -10.52 -20.27 5.30
N LYS A 224 -10.67 -21.24 4.38
CA LYS A 224 -12.00 -21.70 3.91
C LYS A 224 -12.92 -22.10 5.06
N ARG A 225 -12.41 -22.90 6.01
CA ARG A 225 -13.19 -23.33 7.18
C ARG A 225 -13.55 -22.17 8.11
N SER A 226 -12.65 -21.21 8.33
CA SER A 226 -12.95 -20.06 9.19
C SER A 226 -14.02 -19.14 8.60
N GLU A 227 -14.02 -18.96 7.27
CA GLU A 227 -15.05 -18.17 6.59
C GLU A 227 -16.41 -18.85 6.65
N ALA A 228 -16.46 -20.17 6.42
CA ALA A 228 -17.70 -20.94 6.55
C ALA A 228 -18.30 -20.90 7.97
N ILE A 229 -17.46 -20.87 9.02
CA ILE A 229 -17.92 -20.73 10.41
C ILE A 229 -18.36 -19.29 10.71
N GLY A 230 -17.69 -18.29 10.11
CA GLY A 230 -18.05 -16.87 10.25
C GLY A 230 -19.44 -16.59 9.70
N ASP A 231 -19.76 -17.10 8.52
CA ASP A 231 -21.09 -16.93 7.90
C ASP A 231 -22.21 -17.55 8.75
N LEU A 232 -21.98 -18.72 9.35
CA LEU A 232 -22.95 -19.36 10.24
C LEU A 232 -23.27 -18.54 11.50
N LYS A 233 -22.33 -17.72 11.98
CA LYS A 233 -22.56 -16.87 13.15
C LYS A 233 -23.34 -15.61 12.80
N GLY A 234 -23.15 -15.07 11.59
CA GLY A 234 -23.97 -13.95 11.08
C GLY A 234 -25.46 -14.31 11.00
N ASP A 235 -25.77 -15.50 10.49
CA ASP A 235 -27.16 -15.99 10.42
C ASP A 235 -27.78 -16.21 11.81
N LEU A 236 -26.99 -16.62 12.80
CA LEU A 236 -27.49 -16.79 14.17
C LEU A 236 -27.80 -15.45 14.85
N ASP A 237 -27.00 -14.40 14.60
CA ASP A 237 -27.28 -13.06 15.13
C ASP A 237 -28.52 -12.43 14.47
N ASP A 238 -28.80 -12.73 13.18
CA ASP A 238 -30.07 -12.33 12.53
C ASP A 238 -31.29 -13.11 13.08
N THR A 239 -31.11 -14.35 13.56
CA THR A 239 -32.19 -15.08 14.25
C THR A 239 -32.53 -14.52 15.65
N ALA A 240 -31.69 -13.68 16.26
CA ALA A 240 -32.04 -12.99 17.51
C ALA A 240 -33.26 -12.06 17.33
N GLY A 241 -33.45 -11.48 16.14
CA GLY A 241 -34.67 -10.75 15.78
C GLY A 241 -35.89 -11.67 15.67
N LEU A 242 -35.71 -12.91 15.23
CA LEU A 242 -36.78 -13.91 15.16
C LEU A 242 -37.23 -14.36 16.57
N PHE A 243 -36.31 -14.50 17.53
CA PHE A 243 -36.66 -14.78 18.93
C PHE A 243 -37.34 -13.61 19.66
N GLN A 244 -37.12 -12.35 19.25
CA GLN A 244 -37.89 -11.20 19.77
C GLN A 244 -39.37 -11.26 19.37
N SER A 245 -39.69 -11.70 18.15
CA SER A 245 -41.08 -11.89 17.71
C SER A 245 -41.78 -13.03 18.48
N LEU A 246 -41.05 -14.09 18.83
CA LEU A 246 -41.53 -15.22 19.62
C LEU A 246 -41.81 -14.86 21.09
N ARG A 247 -41.06 -13.93 21.68
CA ARG A 247 -41.32 -13.42 23.04
C ARG A 247 -42.66 -12.69 23.15
N GLY A 248 -43.05 -11.93 22.12
CA GLY A 248 -44.36 -11.29 22.06
C GLY A 248 -45.51 -12.30 22.01
N TRP A 249 -45.34 -13.37 21.23
CA TRP A 249 -46.35 -14.42 21.12
C TRP A 249 -46.47 -15.29 22.38
N LEU A 250 -45.35 -15.63 23.04
CA LEU A 250 -45.36 -16.39 24.29
C LEU A 250 -45.97 -15.60 25.48
N LEU A 251 -45.77 -14.29 25.54
CA LEU A 251 -46.44 -13.44 26.55
C LEU A 251 -47.96 -13.37 26.32
N ALA A 252 -48.41 -13.34 25.06
CA ALA A 252 -49.84 -13.39 24.75
C ALA A 252 -50.48 -14.74 25.15
N LEU A 253 -49.76 -15.85 24.98
CA LEU A 253 -50.21 -17.18 25.39
C LEU A 253 -50.29 -17.36 26.91
N ALA A 254 -49.38 -16.75 27.68
CA ALA A 254 -49.43 -16.79 29.13
C ALA A 254 -50.72 -16.12 29.70
N GLY A 255 -51.23 -15.08 29.04
CA GLY A 255 -52.51 -14.46 29.40
C GLY A 255 -53.73 -15.38 29.23
N VAL A 256 -53.70 -16.25 28.22
CA VAL A 256 -54.81 -17.20 27.93
C VAL A 256 -54.86 -18.34 28.96
N ILE A 257 -53.71 -18.82 29.43
CA ILE A 257 -53.64 -19.92 30.41
C ILE A 257 -54.15 -19.48 31.81
N VAL A 258 -53.90 -18.22 32.21
CA VAL A 258 -54.41 -17.67 33.48
C VAL A 258 -55.93 -17.49 33.43
N ALA A 259 -56.50 -17.12 32.28
CA ALA A 259 -57.95 -17.01 32.13
C ALA A 259 -58.67 -18.38 32.16
N ALA A 260 -58.08 -19.42 31.59
CA ALA A 260 -58.66 -20.77 31.56
C ALA A 260 -58.65 -21.48 32.94
N SER A 261 -57.63 -21.21 33.77
CA SER A 261 -57.48 -21.85 35.08
C SER A 261 -58.50 -21.35 36.12
N LEU A 262 -59.01 -20.11 36.01
CA LEU A 262 -60.09 -19.59 36.86
C LEU A 262 -61.45 -20.27 36.59
N VAL A 263 -61.69 -20.75 35.37
CA VAL A 263 -62.95 -21.41 35.00
C VAL A 263 -63.02 -22.85 35.55
N VAL A 264 -61.90 -23.56 35.59
CA VAL A 264 -61.84 -24.96 36.06
C VAL A 264 -61.96 -25.06 37.59
N TRP A 265 -61.41 -24.11 38.35
CA TRP A 265 -61.52 -24.13 39.81
C TRP A 265 -62.96 -23.89 40.30
N ARG A 266 -63.75 -23.13 39.55
CA ARG A 266 -65.16 -22.85 39.89
C ARG A 266 -66.09 -24.06 39.69
N MET A 267 -65.70 -25.06 38.90
CA MET A 267 -66.54 -26.24 38.65
C MET A 267 -66.34 -27.41 39.63
N ARG A 268 -65.31 -27.37 40.50
CA ARG A 268 -64.95 -28.53 41.35
C ARG A 268 -65.42 -28.44 42.82
N GLY A 269 -66.20 -27.41 43.18
CA GLY A 269 -66.55 -27.07 44.56
C GLY A 269 -67.85 -27.65 45.14
N PHE A 270 -68.67 -28.39 44.38
CA PHE A 270 -69.95 -28.89 44.89
C PHE A 270 -69.99 -30.42 44.98
N GLY A 271 -69.83 -30.94 46.20
CA GLY A 271 -70.39 -32.24 46.57
C GLY A 271 -69.43 -33.24 47.19
N LYS A 272 -69.15 -33.09 48.49
CA LYS A 272 -68.96 -34.24 49.38
C LYS A 272 -69.63 -33.95 50.73
N LYS A 273 -70.68 -34.72 51.03
CA LYS A 273 -71.32 -34.76 52.35
C LYS A 273 -70.44 -35.58 53.32
N PRO A 274 -70.50 -35.28 54.63
CA PRO A 274 -69.87 -36.10 55.65
C PRO A 274 -70.77 -37.30 55.97
N ASP A 275 -70.22 -38.50 55.89
CA ASP A 275 -70.86 -39.68 56.49
C ASP A 275 -70.22 -39.95 57.85
N ASP A 276 -71.13 -39.95 58.81
CA ASP A 276 -70.99 -40.26 60.22
C ASP A 276 -70.71 -41.75 60.45
N ASP A 277 -69.81 -42.00 61.41
CA ASP A 277 -70.06 -42.89 62.56
C ASP A 277 -70.03 -44.43 62.36
N LYS A 278 -69.13 -45.09 63.13
CA LYS A 278 -69.41 -46.18 64.10
C LYS A 278 -68.31 -47.26 64.23
N ASN A 279 -67.93 -47.44 65.50
CA ASN A 279 -67.68 -48.69 66.24
C ASN A 279 -66.60 -49.71 65.78
N ASN A 280 -65.52 -49.79 66.58
CA ASN A 280 -65.11 -50.89 67.51
C ASN A 280 -65.26 -52.38 67.07
N PRO A 281 -64.63 -53.36 67.77
CA PRO A 281 -63.31 -53.46 68.45
C PRO A 281 -62.60 -54.84 68.23
N SER A 282 -61.47 -55.03 68.95
CA SER A 282 -60.95 -56.29 69.53
C SER A 282 -60.08 -57.26 68.71
N GLY A 283 -59.14 -57.89 69.43
CA GLY A 283 -58.24 -58.98 69.00
C GLY A 283 -56.77 -58.61 69.27
N SER A 284 -56.33 -58.60 70.53
CA SER A 284 -55.61 -59.68 71.24
C SER A 284 -54.18 -59.89 70.77
#